data_AF-A0A5E3X2P9-F1
#
_entry.id   AF-A0A5E3X2P9-F1
#
_cell.length_a   1.000
_cell.length_b   1.000
_cell.length_c   1.000
_cell.angle_alpha   90.00
_cell.angle_beta   90.00
_cell.angle_gamma   90.00
#
_symmetry.space_group_name_H-M   'P 1'
#
loop_
_entity.id
_entity.type
_entity.pdbx_description
1 polymer ?
#
loop_
_entity_poly.entity_id
_entity_poly.type
_entity_poly.pdbx_seq_one_letter_code
_entity_poly.pdbx_strand_id
1 'polypeptide(L)'
;MSARTLRSFYDDKALSEFFPPSSDLVLTRRKDANGESALERRIRPGRCVALRTYDQHAIFVEKGYEVVDGRVTNRMQVLVVQLWTAQQLRAYIAMNKVLNADEVSARLDGVKNNKTWIAVNHTEYVQPDLVLAGITEEEFNDRMDLDEQSVLLIGEGPEPDLADDERPHEYLFVDRAP
;
A
#
# COMPACT_ATOMS: atom_id res chain seq x y z
N MET A 1 5.16 7.70 27.04
CA MET A 1 5.26 7.35 25.61
C MET A 1 4.58 6.01 25.45
N SER A 2 3.40 6.00 24.84
CA SER A 2 2.63 4.77 24.67
C SER A 2 3.43 3.84 23.77
N ALA A 3 3.68 2.62 24.24
CA ALA A 3 4.10 1.52 23.38
C ALA A 3 3.06 1.44 22.26
N ARG A 4 3.44 1.86 21.05
CA ARG A 4 2.59 1.64 19.88
C ARG A 4 2.61 0.13 19.68
N THR A 5 1.42 -0.45 19.77
CA THR A 5 1.17 -1.84 19.45
C THR A 5 1.41 -2.00 17.97
N LEU A 6 2.15 -3.05 17.57
CA LEU A 6 2.41 -3.49 16.20
C LEU A 6 1.40 -2.89 15.20
N ARG A 7 1.79 -1.82 14.48
CA ARG A 7 0.83 -0.94 13.76
C ARG A 7 -0.11 -1.79 12.92
N SER A 8 -1.32 -1.93 13.42
CA SER A 8 -2.41 -2.61 12.74
C SER A 8 -3.25 -1.52 12.11
N PHE A 9 -3.31 -1.53 10.79
CA PHE A 9 -4.19 -0.65 10.03
C PHE A 9 -5.65 -1.12 10.05
N TYR A 10 -5.94 -2.24 10.72
CA TYR A 10 -7.27 -2.81 10.82
C TYR A 10 -8.33 -1.82 11.35
N ASP A 11 -7.94 -0.98 12.31
CA ASP A 11 -8.82 0.04 12.92
C ASP A 11 -8.71 1.41 12.22
N ASP A 12 -7.97 1.52 11.11
CA ASP A 12 -7.88 2.79 10.37
C ASP A 12 -9.22 3.06 9.68
N LYS A 13 -9.89 4.16 10.07
CA LYS A 13 -11.19 4.59 9.55
C LYS A 13 -11.18 4.78 8.02
N ALA A 14 -10.04 5.18 7.45
CA ALA A 14 -9.92 5.32 6.00
C ALA A 14 -9.87 3.97 5.26
N LEU A 15 -9.72 2.87 6.00
CA LEU A 15 -9.63 1.52 5.49
C LEU A 15 -10.73 0.58 5.99
N SER A 16 -11.66 1.08 6.81
CA SER A 16 -12.65 0.24 7.50
C SER A 16 -13.55 -0.54 6.54
N GLU A 17 -13.75 -0.05 5.31
CA GLU A 17 -14.52 -0.74 4.28
C GLU A 17 -13.81 -1.97 3.69
N PHE A 18 -12.49 -2.02 3.77
CA PHE A 18 -11.69 -3.09 3.17
C PHE A 18 -11.57 -4.31 4.08
N PHE A 19 -11.56 -4.14 5.40
CA PHE A 19 -11.32 -5.26 6.30
C PHE A 19 -12.60 -6.05 6.56
N PRO A 20 -12.65 -7.34 6.18
CA PRO A 20 -13.80 -8.17 6.48
C PRO A 20 -13.89 -8.39 8.00
N PRO A 21 -15.08 -8.34 8.61
CA PRO A 21 -15.25 -8.45 10.06
C PRO A 21 -14.81 -9.80 10.67
N SER A 22 -14.51 -10.82 9.85
CA SER A 22 -14.15 -12.18 10.29
C SER A 22 -13.01 -12.83 9.51
N SER A 23 -12.03 -12.05 9.02
CA SER A 23 -10.90 -12.62 8.26
C SER A 23 -9.87 -13.30 9.18
N ASP A 24 -9.98 -14.62 9.33
CA ASP A 24 -9.00 -15.49 10.03
C ASP A 24 -7.76 -15.82 9.18
N LEU A 25 -7.66 -15.25 7.98
CA LEU A 25 -6.70 -15.67 6.97
C LEU A 25 -5.31 -15.06 7.22
N VAL A 26 -4.31 -15.94 7.31
CA VAL A 26 -2.91 -15.58 7.54
C VAL A 26 -2.05 -15.89 6.31
N LEU A 27 -1.17 -14.96 5.94
CA LEU A 27 -0.04 -15.22 5.05
C LEU A 27 1.22 -15.46 5.89
N THR A 28 2.06 -16.39 5.46
CA THR A 28 3.28 -16.75 6.19
C THR A 28 4.51 -16.48 5.34
N ARG A 29 5.47 -15.70 5.85
CA ARG A 29 6.74 -15.40 5.18
C ARG A 29 7.93 -15.64 6.09
N ARG A 30 9.10 -15.86 5.51
CA ARG A 30 10.36 -16.11 6.23
C ARG A 30 11.47 -15.15 5.83
N LYS A 31 11.09 -14.00 5.27
CA LYS A 31 12.00 -12.92 4.91
C LYS A 31 11.67 -11.67 5.71
N ASP A 32 12.69 -10.87 5.98
CA ASP A 32 12.55 -9.55 6.57
C ASP A 32 12.31 -8.45 5.53
N ALA A 33 12.24 -7.20 6.00
CA ALA A 33 12.05 -6.04 5.14
C ALA A 33 13.25 -5.75 4.20
N ASN A 34 14.41 -6.38 4.40
CA ASN A 34 15.60 -6.29 3.53
C ASN A 34 15.73 -7.50 2.60
N GLY A 35 14.90 -8.54 2.78
CA GLY A 35 14.98 -9.80 2.06
C GLY A 35 15.92 -10.84 2.65
N GLU A 36 16.44 -10.59 3.85
CA GLU A 36 17.22 -11.54 4.62
C GLU A 36 16.32 -12.59 5.26
N SER A 37 16.90 -13.73 5.61
CA SER A 37 16.15 -14.81 6.28
C SER A 37 15.76 -14.39 7.69
N ALA A 38 14.49 -14.58 8.04
CA ALA A 38 13.95 -14.23 9.34
C ALA A 38 13.12 -15.38 9.93
N LEU A 39 12.82 -15.26 11.23
CA LEU A 39 11.78 -16.09 11.86
C LEU A 39 10.47 -15.97 11.10
N GLU A 40 9.68 -17.03 11.16
CA GLU A 40 8.40 -17.09 10.47
C GLU A 40 7.46 -15.95 10.90
N ARG A 41 7.06 -15.14 9.92
CA ARG A 41 6.18 -13.98 10.10
C ARG A 41 4.77 -14.33 9.66
N ARG A 42 3.83 -14.25 10.60
CA ARG A 42 2.39 -14.44 10.37
C ARG A 42 1.73 -13.09 10.11
N ILE A 43 1.40 -12.84 8.85
CA ILE A 43 0.82 -11.61 8.34
C ILE A 43 -0.70 -11.76 8.39
N ARG A 44 -1.33 -10.92 9.21
CA ARG A 44 -2.80 -10.81 9.36
C ARG A 44 -3.29 -9.55 8.64
N PRO A 45 -4.59 -9.47 8.28
CA PRO A 45 -5.20 -8.25 7.78
C PRO A 45 -4.81 -7.01 8.59
N GLY A 46 -4.56 -5.91 7.91
CA GLY A 46 -4.10 -4.65 8.50
C GLY A 46 -2.60 -4.59 8.76
N ARG A 47 -1.80 -5.58 8.35
CA ARG A 47 -0.33 -5.54 8.45
C ARG A 47 0.29 -4.90 7.22
N CYS A 48 1.36 -4.15 7.43
CA CYS A 48 2.23 -3.70 6.35
C CYS A 48 3.04 -4.87 5.79
N VAL A 49 3.20 -4.90 4.47
CA VAL A 49 3.96 -5.91 3.73
C VAL A 49 4.86 -5.24 2.69
N ALA A 50 6.02 -5.87 2.41
CA ALA A 50 6.78 -5.58 1.20
C ALA A 50 6.19 -6.36 0.02
N LEU A 51 6.08 -5.71 -1.13
CA LEU A 51 5.37 -6.20 -2.31
C LEU A 51 6.24 -6.04 -3.56
N ARG A 52 6.48 -7.12 -4.33
CA ARG A 52 7.31 -7.21 -5.55
C ARG A 52 8.79 -6.86 -5.37
N THR A 53 9.07 -5.77 -4.70
CA THR A 53 10.37 -5.30 -4.24
C THR A 53 10.30 -5.05 -2.73
N TYR A 54 11.45 -4.87 -2.08
CA TYR A 54 11.51 -4.53 -0.66
C TYR A 54 11.28 -3.04 -0.37
N ASP A 55 11.16 -2.23 -1.43
CA ASP A 55 10.93 -0.79 -1.33
C ASP A 55 9.46 -0.41 -1.61
N GLN A 56 8.70 -1.29 -2.28
CA GLN A 56 7.27 -1.13 -2.44
C GLN A 56 6.55 -1.76 -1.25
N HIS A 57 5.70 -0.95 -0.61
CA HIS A 57 4.99 -1.32 0.59
C HIS A 57 3.49 -1.22 0.38
N ALA A 58 2.75 -2.12 1.03
CA ALA A 58 1.31 -2.12 0.97
C ALA A 58 0.72 -2.60 2.31
N ILE A 59 -0.57 -2.43 2.48
CA ILE A 59 -1.34 -2.96 3.61
C ILE A 59 -2.06 -4.21 3.12
N PHE A 60 -1.80 -5.34 3.77
CA PHE A 60 -2.49 -6.59 3.49
C PHE A 60 -3.94 -6.50 4.00
N VAL A 61 -4.91 -6.67 3.10
CA VAL A 61 -6.34 -6.64 3.42
C VAL A 61 -6.86 -8.05 3.64
N GLU A 62 -6.81 -8.87 2.59
CA GLU A 62 -7.28 -10.25 2.63
C GLU A 62 -6.63 -11.10 1.55
N LYS A 63 -6.86 -12.40 1.61
CA LYS A 63 -6.54 -13.31 0.50
C LYS A 63 -7.81 -14.05 0.09
N GLY A 64 -7.98 -14.23 -1.20
CA GLY A 64 -9.12 -14.90 -1.80
C GLY A 64 -8.71 -15.77 -2.96
N TYR A 65 -9.70 -16.22 -3.70
CA TYR A 65 -9.51 -16.91 -4.97
C TYR A 65 -10.09 -16.04 -6.08
N GLU A 66 -9.39 -15.99 -7.21
CA GLU A 66 -9.83 -15.27 -8.40
C GLU A 66 -11.19 -15.80 -8.85
N VAL A 67 -12.10 -14.89 -9.21
CA VAL A 67 -13.44 -15.21 -9.71
C VAL A 67 -13.52 -14.80 -11.19
N VAL A 68 -13.76 -15.77 -12.07
CA VAL A 68 -13.90 -15.55 -13.51
C VAL A 68 -15.29 -16.02 -13.93
N ASP A 69 -16.07 -15.14 -14.58
CA ASP A 69 -17.46 -15.42 -15.01
C ASP A 69 -18.34 -15.99 -13.89
N GLY A 70 -18.20 -15.47 -12.67
CA GLY A 70 -18.94 -15.91 -11.48
C GLY A 70 -18.49 -17.27 -10.91
N ARG A 71 -17.39 -17.85 -11.40
CA ARG A 71 -16.81 -19.09 -10.89
C ARG A 71 -15.51 -18.83 -10.15
N VAL A 72 -15.42 -19.38 -8.94
CA VAL A 72 -14.19 -19.37 -8.15
C VAL A 72 -13.16 -20.29 -8.81
N THR A 73 -11.99 -19.76 -9.14
CA THR A 73 -10.87 -20.53 -9.67
C THR A 73 -9.99 -21.07 -8.53
N ASN A 74 -8.97 -21.86 -8.88
CA ASN A 74 -7.95 -22.30 -7.91
C ASN A 74 -6.81 -21.29 -7.73
N ARG A 75 -6.89 -20.12 -8.39
CA ARG A 75 -5.81 -19.13 -8.36
C ARG A 75 -5.99 -18.24 -7.15
N MET A 76 -5.10 -18.39 -6.17
CA MET A 76 -5.11 -17.54 -4.97
C MET A 76 -4.65 -16.12 -5.34
N GLN A 77 -5.31 -15.12 -4.76
CA GLN A 77 -4.96 -13.71 -4.87
C GLN A 77 -4.96 -13.08 -3.48
N VAL A 78 -4.25 -11.96 -3.37
CA VAL A 78 -4.12 -11.17 -2.15
C VAL A 78 -4.54 -9.75 -2.47
N LEU A 79 -5.54 -9.23 -1.76
CA LEU A 79 -5.94 -7.84 -1.85
C LEU A 79 -5.00 -7.00 -0.97
N VAL A 80 -4.46 -5.93 -1.55
CA VAL A 80 -3.62 -4.96 -0.85
C VAL A 80 -4.06 -3.53 -1.15
N VAL A 81 -3.77 -2.62 -0.22
CA VAL A 81 -3.88 -1.17 -0.40
C VAL A 81 -2.47 -0.60 -0.46
N GLN A 82 -2.13 0.17 -1.50
CA GLN A 82 -0.77 0.66 -1.71
C GLN A 82 -0.38 1.75 -0.69
N LEU A 83 0.88 1.73 -0.27
CA LEU A 83 1.52 2.83 0.46
C LEU A 83 2.46 3.57 -0.50
N TRP A 84 2.45 4.90 -0.42
CA TRP A 84 3.26 5.76 -1.29
C TRP A 84 4.16 6.64 -0.48
N THR A 85 5.45 6.54 -0.73
CA THR A 85 6.47 7.43 -0.15
C THR A 85 6.65 8.69 -1.00
N ALA A 86 7.10 9.78 -0.38
CA ALA A 86 7.48 11.00 -1.08
C ALA A 86 8.58 10.74 -2.12
N GLN A 87 9.49 9.81 -1.84
CA GLN A 87 10.50 9.37 -2.79
C GLN A 87 9.89 8.75 -4.06
N GLN A 88 8.92 7.86 -3.91
CA GLN A 88 8.24 7.22 -5.05
C GLN A 88 7.48 8.24 -5.89
N LEU A 89 6.76 9.18 -5.26
CA LEU A 89 6.04 10.24 -5.97
C LEU A 89 7.00 11.13 -6.77
N ARG A 90 8.16 11.51 -6.19
CA ARG A 90 9.20 12.26 -6.92
C ARG A 90 9.76 11.48 -8.10
N ALA A 91 9.98 10.18 -7.95
CA ALA A 91 10.42 9.32 -9.04
C ALA A 91 9.38 9.28 -10.17
N TYR A 92 8.09 9.19 -9.83
CA TYR A 92 7.00 9.19 -10.81
C TYR A 92 6.86 10.54 -11.52
N ILE A 93 7.04 11.66 -10.83
CA ILE A 93 7.12 12.98 -11.45
C ILE A 93 8.26 13.01 -12.48
N ALA A 94 9.46 12.55 -12.10
CA ALA A 94 10.62 12.52 -13.00
C ALA A 94 10.41 11.60 -14.23
N MET A 95 9.53 10.60 -14.12
CA MET A 95 9.16 9.69 -15.20
C MET A 95 7.97 10.17 -16.04
N ASN A 96 7.45 11.39 -15.79
CA ASN A 96 6.22 11.92 -16.42
C ASN A 96 4.98 11.02 -16.20
N LYS A 97 4.90 10.35 -15.05
CA LYS A 97 3.75 9.49 -14.66
C LYS A 97 2.74 10.21 -13.76
N VAL A 98 2.85 11.53 -13.61
CA VAL A 98 1.98 12.37 -12.77
C VAL A 98 1.40 13.50 -13.61
N LEU A 99 0.08 13.56 -13.72
CA LEU A 99 -0.64 14.57 -14.51
C LEU A 99 -0.58 15.96 -13.85
N ASN A 100 -0.82 16.05 -12.55
CA ASN A 100 -0.76 17.29 -11.77
C ASN A 100 0.62 17.49 -11.11
N ALA A 101 1.69 17.31 -11.89
CA ALA A 101 3.07 17.28 -11.40
C ALA A 101 3.49 18.54 -10.61
N ASP A 102 3.05 19.73 -11.03
CA ASP A 102 3.38 20.99 -10.35
C ASP A 102 2.79 21.06 -8.93
N GLU A 103 1.54 20.65 -8.77
CA GLU A 103 0.84 20.64 -7.48
C GLU A 103 1.46 19.62 -6.53
N VAL A 104 1.74 18.40 -7.03
CA VAL A 104 2.38 17.35 -6.25
C VAL A 104 3.80 17.78 -5.87
N SER A 105 4.56 18.37 -6.80
CA SER A 105 5.90 18.87 -6.52
C SER A 105 5.90 19.94 -5.43
N ALA A 106 4.97 20.90 -5.49
CA ALA A 106 4.82 21.92 -4.46
C ALA A 106 4.45 21.32 -3.10
N ARG A 107 3.57 20.31 -3.06
CA ARG A 107 3.20 19.59 -1.83
C ARG A 107 4.37 18.82 -1.22
N LEU A 108 5.25 18.29 -2.07
CA LEU A 108 6.43 17.54 -1.65
C LEU A 108 7.61 18.45 -1.30
N ASP A 109 7.53 19.77 -1.48
CA ASP A 109 8.64 20.66 -1.12
C ASP A 109 8.95 20.60 0.39
N GLY A 110 10.22 20.45 0.73
CA GLY A 110 10.68 20.26 2.12
C GLY A 110 10.24 18.95 2.80
N VAL A 111 9.47 18.07 2.15
CA VAL A 111 8.99 16.82 2.73
C VAL A 111 10.07 15.73 2.69
N LYS A 112 10.30 15.00 3.78
CA LYS A 112 11.29 13.91 3.82
C LYS A 112 10.91 12.77 2.87
N ASN A 113 11.91 12.12 2.26
CA ASN A 113 11.72 11.01 1.32
C ASN A 113 10.88 9.86 1.87
N ASN A 114 11.01 9.56 3.16
CA ASN A 114 10.28 8.49 3.83
C ASN A 114 8.86 8.88 4.28
N LYS A 115 8.42 10.12 4.09
CA LYS A 115 7.03 10.50 4.36
C LYS A 115 6.11 9.64 3.50
N THR A 116 5.12 9.01 4.11
CA THR A 116 4.32 7.95 3.50
C THR A 116 2.83 8.22 3.65
N TRP A 117 2.05 7.99 2.60
CA TRP A 117 0.60 8.12 2.60
C TRP A 117 -0.07 6.78 2.26
N ILE A 118 -1.28 6.59 2.77
CA ILE A 118 -2.16 5.49 2.38
C ILE A 118 -2.88 5.91 1.10
N ALA A 119 -2.69 5.15 0.02
CA ALA A 119 -3.42 5.36 -1.23
C ALA A 119 -4.72 4.54 -1.21
N VAL A 120 -5.74 5.06 -0.53
CA VAL A 120 -6.93 4.29 -0.14
C VAL A 120 -7.73 3.72 -1.31
N ASN A 121 -7.74 4.43 -2.44
CA ASN A 121 -8.41 3.97 -3.67
C ASN A 121 -7.47 3.23 -4.64
N HIS A 122 -6.19 3.08 -4.28
CA HIS A 122 -5.22 2.32 -5.07
C HIS A 122 -5.08 0.92 -4.45
N THR A 123 -6.08 0.10 -4.74
CA THR A 123 -6.15 -1.31 -4.32
C THR A 123 -5.77 -2.23 -5.46
N GLU A 124 -5.13 -3.35 -5.14
CA GLU A 124 -4.72 -4.33 -6.15
C GLU A 124 -4.86 -5.76 -5.64
N TYR A 125 -5.30 -6.67 -6.53
CA TYR A 125 -5.16 -8.12 -6.32
C TYR A 125 -3.83 -8.61 -6.87
N VAL A 126 -2.95 -9.09 -6.00
CA VAL A 126 -1.63 -9.62 -6.37
C VAL A 126 -1.56 -11.12 -6.14
N GLN A 127 -0.68 -11.80 -6.86
CA GLN A 127 -0.36 -13.19 -6.53
C GLN A 127 0.34 -13.25 -5.16
N PRO A 128 0.10 -14.30 -4.34
CA PRO A 128 0.65 -14.37 -3.00
C PRO A 128 2.19 -14.28 -2.97
N ASP A 129 2.87 -14.90 -3.92
CA ASP A 129 4.34 -14.90 -4.03
C ASP A 129 4.94 -13.50 -4.23
N LEU A 130 4.17 -12.54 -4.75
CA LEU A 130 4.59 -11.13 -4.84
C LEU A 130 4.61 -10.44 -3.48
N VAL A 131 3.90 -10.94 -2.47
CA VAL A 131 4.06 -10.47 -1.08
C VAL A 131 5.35 -11.08 -0.54
N LEU A 132 6.41 -10.28 -0.42
CA LEU A 132 7.74 -10.79 -0.12
C LEU A 132 7.97 -11.01 1.38
N ALA A 133 7.54 -10.04 2.19
CA ALA A 133 7.76 -10.03 3.63
C ALA A 133 6.63 -9.32 4.36
N GLY A 134 6.38 -9.74 5.61
CA GLY A 134 5.59 -8.93 6.54
C GLY A 134 6.51 -7.98 7.27
N ILE A 135 6.16 -6.70 7.34
CA ILE A 135 6.99 -5.66 7.94
C ILE A 135 6.66 -5.58 9.43
N THR A 136 7.69 -5.63 10.28
CA THR A 136 7.53 -5.40 11.72
C THR A 136 7.30 -3.91 11.99
N GLU A 137 6.87 -3.55 13.19
CA GLU A 137 6.70 -2.15 13.54
C GLU A 137 8.03 -1.37 13.57
N GLU A 138 9.09 -1.99 14.08
CA GLU A 138 10.43 -1.41 14.08
C GLU A 138 10.88 -1.12 12.65
N GLU A 139 10.81 -2.11 11.77
CA GLU A 139 11.15 -1.95 10.35
C GLU A 139 10.26 -0.92 9.66
N PHE A 140 8.97 -0.85 10.02
CA PHE A 140 8.06 0.16 9.50
C PHE A 140 8.51 1.56 9.88
N ASN A 141 8.79 1.81 11.17
CA ASN A 141 9.18 3.11 11.68
C ASN A 141 10.56 3.55 11.17
N ASP A 142 11.47 2.61 10.91
CA ASP A 142 12.78 2.90 10.33
C ASP A 142 12.68 3.32 8.86
N ARG A 143 11.69 2.79 8.13
CA ARG A 143 11.54 2.99 6.67
C ARG A 143 10.56 4.08 6.30
N MET A 144 9.50 4.26 7.10
CA MET A 144 8.32 5.03 6.74
C MET A 144 7.91 5.97 7.87
N ASP A 145 7.61 7.22 7.50
CA ASP A 145 6.95 8.20 8.34
C ASP A 145 5.52 8.38 7.81
N LEU A 146 4.57 7.60 8.35
CA LEU A 146 3.18 7.70 7.90
C LEU A 146 2.57 9.06 8.25
N ASP A 147 1.92 9.67 7.27
CA ASP A 147 1.02 10.80 7.47
C ASP A 147 -0.30 10.35 8.11
N GLU A 148 -0.54 10.79 9.34
CA GLU A 148 -1.75 10.50 10.11
C GLU A 148 -2.86 11.53 9.86
N GLN A 149 -2.61 12.58 9.08
CA GLN A 149 -3.55 13.67 8.83
C GLN A 149 -4.15 13.62 7.44
N SER A 150 -3.48 12.97 6.48
CA SER A 150 -3.91 12.91 5.09
C SER A 150 -3.87 11.48 4.53
N VAL A 151 -4.61 11.28 3.45
CA VAL A 151 -4.56 10.11 2.57
C VAL A 151 -4.30 10.57 1.14
N LEU A 152 -3.91 9.63 0.29
CA LEU A 152 -3.68 9.86 -1.12
C LEU A 152 -4.81 9.25 -1.93
N LEU A 153 -5.40 10.02 -2.85
CA LEU A 153 -6.28 9.51 -3.88
C LEU A 153 -5.57 9.56 -5.22
N ILE A 154 -5.68 8.49 -5.99
CA ILE A 154 -5.06 8.36 -7.31
C ILE A 154 -6.17 8.32 -8.37
N GLY A 155 -6.15 9.28 -9.29
CA GLY A 155 -7.16 9.48 -10.33
C GLY A 155 -6.65 9.13 -11.72
N GLU A 156 -7.58 8.90 -12.64
CA GLU A 156 -7.33 8.37 -13.99
C GLU A 156 -7.13 9.46 -15.07
N GLY A 157 -7.27 10.73 -14.70
CA GLY A 157 -7.25 11.85 -15.65
C GLY A 157 -8.49 11.90 -16.57
N PRO A 158 -8.60 12.92 -17.43
CA PRO A 158 -9.82 13.19 -18.21
C PRO A 158 -10.08 12.24 -19.39
N GLU A 159 -9.12 11.42 -19.84
CA GLU A 159 -9.28 10.50 -20.97
C GLU A 159 -8.45 9.22 -20.79
N PRO A 160 -8.83 8.32 -19.85
CA PRO A 160 -8.01 7.15 -19.56
C PRO A 160 -8.06 6.14 -20.71
N ASP A 161 -6.91 5.89 -21.35
CA ASP A 161 -6.74 4.69 -22.15
C ASP A 161 -6.64 3.49 -21.22
N LEU A 162 -7.78 2.82 -21.00
CA LEU A 162 -7.91 1.66 -20.12
C LEU A 162 -7.02 0.46 -20.53
N ALA A 163 -6.43 0.47 -21.72
CA ALA A 163 -5.48 -0.55 -22.16
C ALA A 163 -4.02 -0.24 -21.79
N ASP A 164 -3.71 1.00 -21.37
CA ASP A 164 -2.39 1.41 -20.92
C ASP A 164 -2.31 1.39 -19.38
N ASP A 165 -1.76 0.30 -18.83
CA ASP A 165 -1.48 0.14 -17.40
C ASP A 165 -0.36 1.08 -16.89
N GLU A 166 0.36 1.72 -17.81
CA GLU A 166 1.47 2.60 -17.53
C GLU A 166 1.12 4.09 -17.67
N ARG A 167 -0.17 4.42 -17.86
CA ARG A 167 -0.59 5.80 -18.08
C ARG A 167 -0.28 6.72 -16.87
N PRO A 168 -0.06 8.02 -17.10
CA PRO A 168 0.07 8.98 -16.01
C PRO A 168 -1.23 9.12 -15.22
N HIS A 169 -1.11 9.39 -13.91
CA HIS A 169 -2.25 9.54 -13.00
C HIS A 169 -2.28 10.92 -12.32
N GLU A 170 -3.45 11.33 -11.83
CA GLU A 170 -3.59 12.45 -10.90
C GLU A 170 -3.40 11.97 -9.46
N TYR A 171 -2.71 12.76 -8.64
CA TYR A 171 -2.43 12.44 -7.24
C TYR A 171 -2.95 13.57 -6.34
N LEU A 172 -3.93 13.23 -5.50
CA LEU A 172 -4.66 14.19 -4.67
C LEU A 172 -4.44 13.85 -3.20
N PHE A 173 -3.93 14.82 -2.43
CA PHE A 173 -3.80 14.70 -0.99
C PHE A 173 -5.10 15.18 -0.34
N VAL A 174 -5.75 14.31 0.42
CA VAL A 174 -7.03 14.61 1.07
C VAL A 174 -6.85 14.50 2.57
N ASP A 175 -7.27 15.54 3.29
CA ASP A 175 -7.26 15.51 4.76
C ASP A 175 -8.23 14.45 5.27
N ARG A 176 -7.79 13.69 6.27
CA ARG A 176 -8.63 12.72 6.97
C ARG A 176 -9.69 13.49 7.75
N ALA A 177 -10.96 13.13 7.53
CA ALA A 177 -12.03 13.63 8.38
C ALA A 177 -11.76 13.23 9.84
N PRO A 178 -11.98 14.14 10.81
CA PRO A 178 -11.74 13.87 12.23
C PRO A 178 -12.52 12.66 12.78
#